data_AF-A0A3D2IIL8-F1
#
_entry.id   AF-A0A3D2IIL8-F1
#
_cell.length_a   1.000
_cell.length_b   1.000
_cell.length_c   1.000
_cell.angle_alpha   90.00
_cell.angle_beta   90.00
_cell.angle_gamma   90.00
#
_symmetry.space_group_name_H-M   'P 1'
#
loop_
_entity.id
_entity.type
_entity.pdbx_description
1 polymer ?
#
loop_
_entity_poly.entity_id
_entity_poly.type
_entity_poly.pdbx_seq_one_letter_code
_entity_poly.pdbx_strand_id
1 'polypeptide(L)'
;LGRTLYNTIFYFKPDGTYDLHRKLMPTYTERLVWGMGDGSTLPTIDHNDVKITGLICWEHWMPLARAAVHQNGEDIHIAQWPMVKDLHQIASRQYAFEGQCYVIAAGCTLTKQQMIDGIISVSDKENAALEMIRSIPEGDETLLLKGGSSVIKPNSEYLVVPVQNENTIIYADLDLSILSEGNLFIDTNGHYSRPDVFQLHVNTEHQQNIKFREGFEN
;
A
#
# COMPACT_ATOMS: atom_id res chain seq x y z
N LEU A 1 -6.90 16.35 21.48
CA LEU A 1 -8.12 15.70 20.99
C LEU A 1 -7.87 15.19 19.57
N GLY A 2 -7.56 13.89 19.43
CA GLY A 2 -7.21 13.27 18.15
C GLY A 2 -8.47 12.94 17.33
N ARG A 3 -8.91 13.89 16.50
CA ARG A 3 -10.09 13.77 15.62
C ARG A 3 -9.71 13.63 14.14
N THR A 4 -8.51 13.12 13.87
CA THR A 4 -7.99 12.93 12.51
C THR A 4 -8.08 11.45 12.17
N LEU A 5 -8.66 11.12 11.01
CA LEU A 5 -8.64 9.76 10.46
C LEU A 5 -7.39 9.59 9.60
N TYR A 6 -6.84 8.38 9.57
CA TYR A 6 -5.68 8.05 8.75
C TYR A 6 -5.96 6.79 7.92
N ASN A 7 -5.43 6.75 6.70
CA ASN A 7 -5.33 5.52 5.93
C ASN A 7 -4.05 4.80 6.34
N THR A 8 -4.14 3.54 6.78
CA THR A 8 -3.05 2.85 7.48
C THR A 8 -3.01 1.37 7.12
N ILE A 9 -1.81 0.89 6.78
CA ILE A 9 -1.48 -0.54 6.77
C ILE A 9 -0.99 -0.91 8.17
N PHE A 10 -1.45 -2.04 8.70
CA PHE A 10 -0.94 -2.65 9.92
C PHE A 10 -0.22 -3.96 9.60
N TYR A 11 0.93 -4.16 10.24
CA TYR A 11 1.72 -5.38 10.14
C TYR A 11 1.69 -6.08 11.50
N PHE A 12 0.82 -7.07 11.65
CA PHE A 12 0.71 -7.84 12.89
C PHE A 12 1.74 -8.96 12.93
N LYS A 13 2.51 -9.03 14.01
CA LYS A 13 3.54 -10.04 14.23
C LYS A 13 3.01 -11.22 15.06
N PRO A 14 3.62 -12.41 15.00
CA PRO A 14 3.16 -13.59 15.76
C PRO A 14 3.13 -13.40 17.28
N ASP A 15 3.94 -12.49 17.82
CA ASP A 15 3.98 -12.15 19.25
C ASP A 15 2.87 -11.17 19.69
N GLY A 16 2.00 -10.76 18.76
CA GLY A 16 0.90 -9.82 18.99
C GLY A 16 1.31 -8.35 18.91
N THR A 17 2.58 -8.03 18.68
CA THR A 17 3.02 -6.66 18.39
C THR A 17 2.66 -6.27 16.96
N TYR A 18 2.72 -4.98 16.65
CA TYR A 18 2.49 -4.50 15.30
C TYR A 18 3.36 -3.29 14.96
N ASP A 19 3.67 -3.19 13.67
CA ASP A 19 4.13 -1.96 13.05
C ASP A 19 3.02 -1.40 12.16
N LEU A 20 3.15 -0.16 11.72
CA LEU A 20 2.17 0.47 10.84
C LEU A 20 2.81 1.41 9.84
N HIS A 21 2.12 1.59 8.72
CA HIS A 21 2.41 2.60 7.73
C HIS A 21 1.19 3.48 7.46
N ARG A 22 1.32 4.80 7.67
CA ARG A 22 0.28 5.77 7.32
C ARG A 22 0.57 6.35 5.94
N LYS A 23 -0.46 6.39 5.09
CA LYS A 23 -0.38 6.98 3.74
C LYS A 23 0.18 8.40 3.83
N LEU A 24 1.32 8.64 3.20
CA LEU A 24 2.06 9.90 3.20
C LEU A 24 1.21 11.04 2.62
N MET A 25 0.51 10.78 1.51
CA MET A 25 -0.32 11.77 0.83
C MET A 25 -1.66 11.18 0.34
N PRO A 26 -2.78 11.50 1.01
CA PRO A 26 -4.12 11.20 0.51
C PRO A 26 -4.34 11.80 -0.89
N THR A 27 -4.98 11.03 -1.75
CA THR A 27 -5.17 11.34 -3.16
C THR A 27 -6.55 11.96 -3.39
N TYR A 28 -6.60 13.13 -4.05
CA TYR A 28 -7.86 13.73 -4.49
C TYR A 28 -8.90 13.88 -3.35
N THR A 29 -10.10 13.34 -3.49
CA THR A 29 -11.20 13.42 -2.50
C THR A 29 -10.88 12.77 -1.16
N GLU A 30 -9.90 11.87 -1.11
CA GLU A 30 -9.42 11.29 0.14
C GLU A 30 -8.93 12.35 1.13
N ARG A 31 -8.44 13.50 0.63
CA ARG A 31 -7.98 14.65 1.43
C ARG A 31 -9.09 15.31 2.26
N LEU A 32 -10.35 15.03 1.94
CA LEU A 32 -11.50 15.50 2.73
C LEU A 32 -11.68 14.68 4.01
N VAL A 33 -11.07 13.51 4.10
CA VAL A 33 -11.29 12.53 5.18
C VAL A 33 -10.00 12.19 5.92
N TRP A 34 -8.91 11.92 5.20
CA TRP A 34 -7.67 11.40 5.78
C TRP A 34 -6.62 12.48 6.01
N GLY A 35 -5.95 12.39 7.16
CA GLY A 35 -4.69 13.08 7.44
C GLY A 35 -3.51 12.43 6.73
N MET A 36 -2.41 13.20 6.65
CA MET A 36 -1.14 12.75 6.07
C MET A 36 -0.31 11.97 7.10
N GLY A 37 0.28 10.86 6.67
CA GLY A 37 1.37 10.20 7.39
C GLY A 37 2.68 10.99 7.31
N ASP A 38 3.65 10.62 8.14
CA ASP A 38 5.01 11.14 8.10
C ASP A 38 6.02 9.98 7.87
N GLY A 39 7.30 10.35 7.75
CA GLY A 39 8.38 9.39 7.49
C GLY A 39 8.69 8.44 8.64
N SER A 40 8.11 8.64 9.84
CA SER A 40 8.32 7.73 10.98
C SER A 40 7.56 6.41 10.85
N THR A 41 6.67 6.32 9.85
CA THR A 41 5.81 5.15 9.63
C THR A 41 6.14 4.44 8.31
N LEU A 42 7.41 4.35 7.93
CA LEU A 42 7.86 3.55 6.78
C LEU A 42 8.66 2.33 7.26
N PRO A 43 8.02 1.38 7.98
CA PRO A 43 8.73 0.25 8.56
C PRO A 43 9.17 -0.75 7.50
N THR A 44 10.23 -1.48 7.82
CA THR A 44 10.55 -2.76 7.17
C THR A 44 10.36 -3.85 8.21
N ILE A 45 9.52 -4.82 7.89
CA ILE A 45 9.20 -5.92 8.78
C ILE A 45 10.15 -7.06 8.46
N ASP A 46 10.91 -7.49 9.46
CA ASP A 46 11.77 -8.68 9.37
C ASP A 46 11.04 -9.88 9.98
N HIS A 47 10.89 -10.95 9.19
CA HIS A 47 10.33 -12.20 9.65
C HIS A 47 10.98 -13.40 8.95
N ASN A 48 11.65 -14.27 9.71
CA ASN A 48 12.35 -15.46 9.20
C ASN A 48 13.31 -15.15 8.04
N ASP A 49 14.14 -14.11 8.21
CA ASP A 49 15.09 -13.63 7.19
C ASP A 49 14.42 -13.12 5.90
N VAL A 50 13.12 -12.80 5.95
CA VAL A 50 12.36 -12.17 4.86
C VAL A 50 11.97 -10.76 5.27
N LYS A 51 12.31 -9.79 4.42
CA LYS A 51 11.95 -8.39 4.60
C LYS A 51 10.67 -8.04 3.85
N ILE A 52 9.70 -7.50 4.58
CA ILE A 52 8.40 -7.13 4.07
C ILE A 52 8.18 -5.63 4.23
N THR A 53 7.77 -4.97 3.15
CA THR A 53 7.38 -3.55 3.16
C THR A 53 6.04 -3.37 2.44
N GLY A 54 5.51 -2.15 2.42
CA GLY A 54 4.27 -1.88 1.71
C GLY A 54 3.97 -0.39 1.61
N LEU A 55 3.29 -0.03 0.52
CA LEU A 55 2.84 1.33 0.23
C LEU A 55 1.34 1.31 -0.15
N ILE A 56 0.71 2.48 -0.06
CA ILE A 56 -0.73 2.63 -0.27
C ILE A 56 -0.99 3.43 -1.54
N CYS A 57 -1.58 2.76 -2.53
CA CYS A 57 -2.19 3.37 -3.71
C CYS A 57 -1.18 4.28 -4.46
N TRP A 58 -1.46 5.58 -4.58
CA TRP A 58 -0.62 6.50 -5.35
C TRP A 58 0.80 6.75 -4.81
N GLU A 59 1.14 6.23 -3.62
CA GLU A 59 2.52 6.25 -3.13
C GLU A 59 3.48 5.45 -4.04
N HIS A 60 2.98 4.45 -4.74
CA HIS A 60 3.76 3.72 -5.77
C HIS A 60 4.14 4.62 -6.96
N TRP A 61 3.56 5.81 -7.08
CA TRP A 61 3.96 6.80 -8.10
C TRP A 61 4.87 7.90 -7.55
N MET A 62 5.19 7.88 -6.25
CA MET A 62 6.10 8.83 -5.61
C MET A 62 7.54 8.28 -5.67
N PRO A 63 8.42 8.76 -6.57
CA PRO A 63 9.72 8.14 -6.78
C PRO A 63 10.60 8.16 -5.52
N LEU A 64 10.51 9.23 -4.71
CA LEU A 64 11.28 9.33 -3.47
C LEU A 64 10.77 8.38 -2.38
N ALA A 65 9.47 8.08 -2.35
CA ALA A 65 8.92 7.11 -1.41
C ALA A 65 9.41 5.70 -1.79
N ARG A 66 9.35 5.36 -3.09
CA ARG A 66 9.88 4.08 -3.56
C ARG A 66 11.38 3.95 -3.31
N ALA A 67 12.18 4.96 -3.66
CA ALA A 67 13.61 4.96 -3.39
C ALA A 67 13.93 4.77 -1.89
N ALA A 68 13.18 5.44 -1.01
CA ALA A 68 13.34 5.27 0.44
C ALA A 68 12.99 3.85 0.92
N VAL A 69 11.95 3.23 0.35
CA VAL A 69 11.56 1.86 0.71
C VAL A 69 12.56 0.84 0.15
N HIS A 70 12.93 0.94 -1.13
CA HIS A 70 13.91 0.05 -1.78
C HIS A 70 15.25 0.06 -1.04
N GLN A 71 15.65 1.18 -0.44
CA GLN A 71 16.87 1.24 0.38
C GLN A 71 16.89 0.21 1.53
N ASN A 72 15.73 -0.26 1.98
CA ASN A 72 15.63 -1.29 3.02
C ASN A 72 15.87 -2.71 2.49
N GLY A 73 15.81 -2.91 1.18
CA GLY A 73 16.06 -4.17 0.48
C GLY A 73 14.97 -5.20 0.78
N GLU A 74 13.72 -4.84 0.54
CA GLU A 74 12.58 -5.75 0.73
C GLU A 74 12.62 -6.95 -0.23
N ASP A 75 12.24 -8.11 0.29
CA ASP A 75 12.05 -9.33 -0.51
C ASP A 75 10.62 -9.42 -1.04
N ILE A 76 9.66 -8.95 -0.22
CA ILE A 76 8.24 -8.93 -0.53
C ILE A 76 7.68 -7.52 -0.27
N HIS A 77 7.03 -6.95 -1.27
CA HIS A 77 6.34 -5.69 -1.17
C HIS A 77 4.83 -5.84 -1.31
N ILE A 78 4.09 -5.24 -0.38
CA ILE A 78 2.64 -5.23 -0.36
C ILE A 78 2.13 -3.94 -1.01
N ALA A 79 1.57 -4.06 -2.21
CA ALA A 79 0.97 -2.94 -2.93
C ALA A 79 -0.55 -2.89 -2.69
N GLN A 80 -1.00 -2.02 -1.80
CA GLN A 80 -2.42 -1.89 -1.44
C GLN A 80 -3.15 -0.93 -2.37
N TRP A 81 -4.24 -1.39 -2.99
CA TRP A 81 -5.10 -0.59 -3.87
C TRP A 81 -6.58 -0.77 -3.48
N PRO A 82 -7.45 0.23 -3.69
CA PRO A 82 -8.90 0.01 -3.55
C PRO A 82 -9.42 -1.08 -4.52
N MET A 83 -8.89 -1.09 -5.74
CA MET A 83 -9.08 -2.09 -6.80
C MET A 83 -7.86 -2.00 -7.71
N VAL A 84 -7.34 -3.10 -8.24
CA VAL A 84 -6.12 -3.10 -9.06
C VAL A 84 -6.47 -3.03 -10.55
N LYS A 85 -6.63 -1.81 -11.08
CA LYS A 85 -6.83 -1.52 -12.51
C LYS A 85 -5.51 -1.64 -13.28
N ASP A 86 -5.56 -1.59 -14.61
CA ASP A 86 -4.38 -1.66 -15.48
C ASP A 86 -3.26 -0.69 -15.08
N LEU A 87 -3.59 0.56 -14.73
CA LEU A 87 -2.59 1.53 -14.29
C LEU A 87 -1.92 1.11 -12.96
N HIS A 88 -2.68 0.49 -12.06
CA HIS A 88 -2.15 -0.02 -10.78
C HIS A 88 -1.29 -1.26 -11.02
N GLN A 89 -1.67 -2.12 -11.97
CA GLN A 89 -0.84 -3.24 -12.41
C GLN A 89 0.49 -2.76 -12.97
N ILE A 90 0.50 -1.69 -13.77
CA ILE A 90 1.73 -1.08 -14.29
C ILE A 90 2.61 -0.61 -13.12
N ALA A 91 2.04 0.11 -12.14
CA ALA A 91 2.79 0.59 -10.98
C ALA A 91 3.41 -0.57 -10.18
N SER A 92 2.61 -1.61 -9.88
CA SER A 92 3.08 -2.78 -9.12
C SER A 92 4.12 -3.60 -9.88
N ARG A 93 3.98 -3.74 -11.20
CA ARG A 93 4.96 -4.43 -12.06
C ARG A 93 6.26 -3.67 -12.22
N GLN A 94 6.18 -2.34 -12.29
CA GLN A 94 7.33 -1.45 -12.32
C GLN A 94 8.05 -1.47 -10.98
N TYR A 95 7.31 -1.48 -9.86
CA TYR A 95 7.87 -1.59 -8.51
C TYR A 95 8.66 -2.90 -8.34
N ALA A 96 8.08 -4.04 -8.75
CA ALA A 96 8.74 -5.34 -8.64
C ALA A 96 10.09 -5.37 -9.36
N PHE A 97 10.16 -4.76 -10.54
CA PHE A 97 11.39 -4.63 -11.31
C PHE A 97 12.36 -3.60 -10.75
N GLU A 98 11.89 -2.47 -10.23
CA GLU A 98 12.75 -1.43 -9.65
C GLU A 98 13.42 -1.89 -8.34
N GLY A 99 12.67 -2.62 -7.49
CA GLY A 99 13.15 -3.14 -6.21
C GLY A 99 13.73 -4.55 -6.26
N GLN A 100 13.66 -5.23 -7.40
CA GLN A 100 14.01 -6.66 -7.55
C GLN A 100 13.39 -7.54 -6.46
N CYS A 101 12.10 -7.33 -6.19
CA CYS A 101 11.35 -8.00 -5.13
C CYS A 101 10.06 -8.61 -5.66
N TYR A 102 9.44 -9.51 -4.88
CA TYR A 102 8.07 -9.93 -5.18
C TYR A 102 7.08 -8.84 -4.80
N VAL A 103 6.09 -8.58 -5.65
CA VAL A 103 5.00 -7.65 -5.32
C VAL A 103 3.69 -8.41 -5.21
N ILE A 104 3.02 -8.26 -4.08
CA ILE A 104 1.64 -8.71 -3.87
C ILE A 104 0.75 -7.48 -4.05
N ALA A 105 0.13 -7.36 -5.23
CA ALA A 105 -0.84 -6.30 -5.49
C ALA A 105 -2.21 -6.76 -5.01
N ALA A 106 -2.76 -6.08 -4.00
CA ALA A 106 -4.04 -6.43 -3.41
C ALA A 106 -5.09 -5.37 -3.74
N GLY A 107 -6.26 -5.81 -4.19
CA GLY A 107 -7.44 -4.97 -4.40
C GLY A 107 -8.72 -5.65 -3.90
N CYS A 108 -9.71 -4.83 -3.58
CA CYS A 108 -10.96 -5.32 -2.99
C CYS A 108 -12.00 -5.65 -4.08
N THR A 109 -12.86 -6.62 -3.76
CA THR A 109 -14.15 -6.80 -4.43
C THR A 109 -15.25 -6.20 -3.57
N LEU A 110 -16.19 -5.49 -4.18
CA LEU A 110 -17.33 -4.91 -3.47
C LEU A 110 -18.53 -4.80 -4.41
N THR A 111 -19.66 -5.42 -4.05
CA THR A 111 -20.92 -5.28 -4.79
C THR A 111 -21.63 -3.97 -4.46
N LYS A 112 -22.57 -3.58 -5.32
CA LYS A 112 -23.45 -2.43 -5.06
C LYS A 112 -24.24 -2.62 -3.77
N GLN A 113 -24.79 -3.82 -3.53
CA GLN A 113 -25.52 -4.13 -2.30
C GLN A 113 -24.64 -4.01 -1.05
N GLN A 114 -23.42 -4.55 -1.09
CA GLN A 114 -22.47 -4.45 0.03
C GLN A 114 -22.10 -2.99 0.37
N MET A 115 -21.99 -2.13 -0.65
CA MET A 115 -21.75 -0.71 -0.43
C MET A 115 -22.95 -0.02 0.24
N ILE A 116 -24.18 -0.35 -0.18
CA ILE A 116 -25.42 0.14 0.44
C ILE A 116 -25.49 -0.31 1.90
N ASP A 117 -25.31 -1.59 2.17
CA ASP A 117 -25.35 -2.17 3.52
C ASP A 117 -24.31 -1.53 4.45
N GLY A 118 -23.10 -1.27 3.92
CA GLY A 118 -22.04 -0.58 4.65
C GLY A 118 -22.44 0.83 5.09
N ILE A 119 -23.10 1.60 4.23
CA ILE A 119 -23.56 2.95 4.59
C ILE A 119 -24.71 2.91 5.59
N ILE A 120 -25.66 1.98 5.41
CA ILE A 120 -26.77 1.80 6.35
C ILE A 120 -26.23 1.45 7.75
N SER A 121 -25.19 0.62 7.84
CA SER A 121 -24.60 0.18 9.12
C SER A 121 -24.07 1.32 10.00
N VAL A 122 -23.77 2.48 9.42
CA VAL A 122 -23.26 3.66 10.14
C VAL A 122 -24.23 4.83 10.14
N SER A 123 -25.35 4.73 9.41
CA SER A 123 -26.36 5.78 9.30
C SER A 123 -27.71 5.21 8.86
N ASP A 124 -28.69 5.18 9.78
CA ASP A 124 -30.04 4.68 9.50
C ASP A 124 -30.92 5.63 8.67
N LYS A 125 -30.37 6.75 8.18
CA LYS A 125 -31.13 7.77 7.45
C LYS A 125 -30.76 7.75 5.98
N GLU A 126 -31.80 7.78 5.14
CA GLU A 126 -31.64 8.09 3.72
C GLU A 126 -30.84 9.39 3.59
N ASN A 127 -29.76 9.33 2.83
CA ASN A 127 -28.80 10.41 2.70
C ASN A 127 -28.30 10.47 1.26
N ALA A 128 -27.65 11.58 0.90
CA ALA A 128 -27.18 11.80 -0.46
C ALA A 128 -26.24 10.70 -0.98
N ALA A 129 -25.47 10.03 -0.11
CA ALA A 129 -24.59 8.94 -0.53
C ALA A 129 -25.38 7.68 -0.94
N LEU A 130 -26.42 7.31 -0.18
CA LEU A 130 -27.33 6.22 -0.54
C LEU A 130 -28.06 6.50 -1.85
N GLU A 131 -28.57 7.72 -2.03
CA GLU A 131 -29.22 8.13 -3.28
C GLU A 131 -28.26 8.02 -4.47
N MET A 132 -27.01 8.49 -4.31
CA MET A 132 -25.98 8.38 -5.35
C MET A 132 -25.71 6.93 -5.75
N ILE A 133 -25.52 6.02 -4.79
CA ILE A 133 -25.21 4.62 -5.10
C ILE A 133 -26.40 3.91 -5.74
N ARG A 134 -27.61 4.17 -5.26
CA ARG A 134 -28.85 3.62 -5.85
C ARG A 134 -29.05 4.09 -7.29
N SER A 135 -28.62 5.31 -7.61
CA SER A 135 -28.71 5.88 -8.97
C SER A 135 -27.81 5.20 -10.01
N ILE A 136 -26.81 4.42 -9.58
CA ILE A 136 -25.95 3.64 -10.49
C ILE A 136 -26.84 2.64 -11.24
N PRO A 137 -26.88 2.66 -12.59
CA PRO A 137 -27.81 1.89 -13.42
C PRO A 137 -27.39 0.41 -13.57
N GLU A 138 -26.89 -0.18 -12.49
CA GLU A 138 -26.42 -1.56 -12.40
C GLU A 138 -27.24 -2.31 -11.34
N GLY A 139 -27.34 -3.63 -11.48
CA GLY A 139 -28.02 -4.49 -10.51
C GLY A 139 -27.29 -4.55 -9.17
N ASP A 140 -27.99 -4.90 -8.09
CA ASP A 140 -27.46 -4.85 -6.73
C ASP A 140 -26.28 -5.82 -6.50
N GLU A 141 -26.24 -6.95 -7.21
CA GLU A 141 -25.14 -7.91 -7.18
C GLU A 141 -23.94 -7.52 -8.06
N THR A 142 -24.00 -6.37 -8.74
CA THR A 142 -22.91 -5.93 -9.62
C THR A 142 -21.70 -5.51 -8.78
N LEU A 143 -20.53 -6.05 -9.14
CA LEU A 143 -19.25 -5.63 -8.57
C LEU A 143 -18.87 -4.21 -9.03
N LEU A 144 -18.95 -3.26 -8.10
CA LEU A 144 -18.45 -1.89 -8.27
C LEU A 144 -16.93 -1.84 -8.15
N LEU A 145 -16.38 -2.62 -7.21
CA LEU A 145 -14.95 -2.95 -7.15
C LEU A 145 -14.78 -4.40 -7.57
N LYS A 146 -13.92 -4.62 -8.57
CA LYS A 146 -13.76 -5.88 -9.30
C LYS A 146 -12.49 -6.64 -8.91
N GLY A 147 -11.84 -6.30 -7.80
CA GLY A 147 -10.61 -6.96 -7.35
C GLY A 147 -9.40 -6.57 -8.19
N GLY A 148 -8.82 -7.53 -8.90
CA GLY A 148 -7.60 -7.37 -9.70
C GLY A 148 -6.33 -7.81 -8.98
N SER A 149 -6.43 -8.46 -7.83
CA SER A 149 -5.26 -8.89 -7.06
C SER A 149 -4.35 -9.81 -7.89
N SER A 150 -3.02 -9.66 -7.73
CA SER A 150 -2.01 -10.40 -8.47
C SER A 150 -0.74 -10.60 -7.64
N VAL A 151 0.09 -11.57 -8.06
CA VAL A 151 1.43 -11.79 -7.50
C VAL A 151 2.43 -11.64 -8.64
N ILE A 152 3.41 -10.77 -8.45
CA ILE A 152 4.34 -10.33 -9.48
C ILE A 152 5.77 -10.67 -9.06
N LYS A 153 6.53 -11.20 -10.01
CA LYS A 153 7.94 -11.55 -9.85
C LYS A 153 8.86 -10.33 -10.02
N PRO A 154 10.11 -10.38 -9.52
CA PRO A 154 11.13 -9.34 -9.72
C PRO A 154 11.38 -8.96 -11.20
N ASN A 155 11.18 -9.89 -12.14
CA ASN A 155 11.34 -9.62 -13.57
C ASN A 155 10.11 -8.95 -14.21
N SER A 156 9.15 -8.46 -13.41
CA SER A 156 7.89 -7.85 -13.86
C SER A 156 6.86 -8.81 -14.46
N GLU A 157 7.12 -10.11 -14.48
CA GLU A 157 6.14 -11.12 -14.92
C GLU A 157 5.16 -11.46 -13.81
N TYR A 158 3.96 -11.90 -14.19
CA TYR A 158 3.00 -12.42 -13.24
C TYR A 158 3.40 -13.84 -12.81
N LEU A 159 3.52 -14.05 -11.50
CA LEU A 159 3.45 -15.38 -10.92
C LEU A 159 1.99 -15.83 -10.83
N VAL A 160 1.10 -14.92 -10.42
CA VAL A 160 -0.35 -15.07 -10.50
C VAL A 160 -0.91 -13.88 -11.26
N VAL A 161 -1.59 -14.15 -12.37
CA VAL A 161 -2.22 -13.11 -13.19
C VAL A 161 -3.35 -12.41 -12.42
N PRO A 162 -3.73 -11.16 -12.78
CA PRO A 162 -4.78 -10.44 -12.08
C PRO A 162 -6.11 -11.20 -12.04
N VAL A 163 -6.60 -11.47 -10.83
CA VAL A 163 -7.91 -12.11 -10.61
C VAL A 163 -8.98 -11.03 -10.49
N GLN A 164 -9.89 -10.98 -11.45
CA GLN A 164 -10.95 -9.97 -11.53
C GLN A 164 -12.34 -10.59 -11.41
N ASN A 165 -13.28 -9.81 -10.90
CA ASN A 165 -14.70 -10.16 -10.77
C ASN A 165 -14.98 -11.38 -9.88
N GLU A 166 -14.06 -11.72 -8.97
CA GLU A 166 -14.17 -12.89 -8.10
C GLU A 166 -13.63 -12.55 -6.71
N ASN A 167 -14.41 -12.87 -5.67
CA ASN A 167 -13.96 -12.82 -4.28
C ASN A 167 -13.32 -14.18 -3.94
N THR A 168 -11.99 -14.21 -3.87
CA THR A 168 -11.24 -15.45 -3.69
C THR A 168 -9.94 -15.22 -2.95
N ILE A 169 -9.32 -16.31 -2.50
CA ILE A 169 -8.00 -16.28 -1.87
C ILE A 169 -6.97 -16.73 -2.92
N ILE A 170 -5.96 -15.90 -3.13
CA ILE A 170 -4.83 -16.21 -4.01
C ILE A 170 -3.72 -16.83 -3.17
N TYR A 171 -3.24 -18.00 -3.61
CA TYR A 171 -2.07 -18.68 -3.04
C TYR A 171 -0.94 -18.68 -4.07
N ALA A 172 0.29 -18.45 -3.61
CA ALA A 172 1.49 -18.49 -4.43
C ALA A 172 2.70 -18.89 -3.58
N ASP A 173 3.54 -19.77 -4.12
CA ASP A 173 4.84 -20.12 -3.53
C ASP A 173 5.92 -19.19 -4.10
N LEU A 174 6.64 -18.49 -3.22
CA LEU A 174 7.68 -17.53 -3.60
C LEU A 174 9.06 -18.17 -3.44
N ASP A 175 9.79 -18.31 -4.54
CA ASP A 175 11.20 -18.71 -4.51
C ASP A 175 12.06 -17.47 -4.29
N LEU A 176 12.52 -17.27 -3.05
CA LEU A 176 13.34 -16.11 -2.67
C LEU A 176 14.79 -16.22 -3.16
N SER A 177 15.24 -17.39 -3.62
CA SER A 177 16.62 -17.57 -4.08
C SER A 177 16.92 -16.73 -5.34
N ILE A 178 15.90 -16.47 -6.16
CA ILE A 178 16.01 -15.72 -7.42
C ILE A 178 16.25 -14.21 -7.22
N LEU A 179 15.96 -13.68 -6.02
CA LEU A 179 16.07 -12.24 -5.74
C LEU A 179 17.52 -11.77 -5.88
N SER A 180 18.46 -12.61 -5.44
CA SER A 180 19.89 -12.32 -5.54
C SER A 180 20.38 -12.21 -6.98
N GLU A 181 19.87 -13.05 -7.89
CA GLU A 181 20.19 -13.00 -9.32
C GLU A 181 19.68 -11.72 -9.98
N GLY A 182 18.46 -11.28 -9.63
CA GLY A 182 17.90 -10.02 -10.12
C GLY A 182 18.77 -8.80 -9.80
N ASN A 183 19.28 -8.74 -8.57
CA ASN A 183 20.19 -7.68 -8.13
C ASN A 183 21.55 -7.70 -8.85
N LEU A 184 21.99 -8.82 -9.44
CA LEU A 184 23.17 -8.82 -10.31
C LEU A 184 22.94 -8.03 -11.60
N PHE A 185 21.69 -7.98 -12.08
CA PHE A 185 21.31 -7.26 -13.29
C PHE A 185 21.03 -5.77 -13.00
N ILE A 186 20.18 -5.48 -12.01
CA ILE A 186 19.88 -4.10 -11.58
C ILE A 186 19.71 -4.05 -10.06
N ASP A 187 20.46 -3.15 -9.42
CA ASP A 187 20.43 -2.95 -7.97
C ASP A 187 20.35 -1.44 -7.70
N THR A 188 19.12 -0.95 -7.55
CA THR A 188 18.81 0.49 -7.50
C THR A 188 19.29 1.16 -6.22
N ASN A 189 19.48 0.41 -5.13
CA ASN A 189 20.04 0.87 -3.86
C ASN A 189 21.54 0.50 -3.69
N GLY A 190 22.07 -0.44 -4.47
CA GLY A 190 23.48 -0.80 -4.53
C GLY A 190 24.20 -0.23 -5.75
N HIS A 191 24.59 -1.06 -6.71
CA HIS A 191 25.55 -0.66 -7.76
C HIS A 191 25.03 0.39 -8.76
N TYR A 192 23.72 0.66 -8.83
CA TYR A 192 23.16 1.77 -9.61
C TYR A 192 22.96 3.08 -8.81
N SER A 193 23.13 3.10 -7.48
CA SER A 193 22.68 4.21 -6.62
C SER A 193 23.52 5.51 -6.70
N ARG A 194 24.73 5.47 -7.29
CA ARG A 194 25.63 6.63 -7.53
C ARG A 194 25.62 7.70 -6.41
N PRO A 195 26.01 7.35 -5.17
CA PRO A 195 26.00 8.27 -4.02
C PRO A 195 26.98 9.44 -4.14
N ASP A 196 27.92 9.38 -5.08
CA ASP A 196 28.80 10.48 -5.48
C ASP A 196 28.07 11.58 -6.28
N VAL A 197 26.89 11.27 -6.83
CA VAL A 197 26.06 12.19 -7.64
C VAL A 197 24.73 12.50 -6.96
N PHE A 198 24.04 11.48 -6.45
CA PHE A 198 22.69 11.59 -5.91
C PHE A 198 22.66 11.14 -4.45
N GLN A 199 22.03 11.95 -3.60
CA GLN A 199 21.79 11.61 -2.20
C GLN A 199 20.33 11.90 -1.86
N LEU A 200 19.70 10.95 -1.18
CA LEU A 200 18.35 11.11 -0.64
C LEU A 200 18.43 11.11 0.88
N HIS A 201 18.04 12.22 1.50
CA HIS A 201 17.90 12.34 2.95
C HIS A 201 16.44 12.23 3.33
N VAL A 202 16.08 11.20 4.09
CA VAL A 202 14.71 10.95 4.55
C VAL A 202 14.60 11.35 6.01
N ASN A 203 13.64 12.21 6.34
CA ASN A 203 13.31 12.51 7.72
C ASN A 203 12.34 11.46 8.26
N THR A 204 12.84 10.60 9.15
CA THR A 204 12.06 9.53 9.81
C THR A 204 11.65 9.90 11.24
N GLU A 205 11.86 11.14 11.68
CA GLU A 205 11.38 11.59 12.99
C GLU A 205 9.86 11.66 13.00
N HIS A 206 9.24 11.18 14.09
CA HIS A 206 7.82 11.35 14.32
C HIS A 206 7.48 12.83 14.49
N GLN A 207 6.61 13.35 13.62
CA GLN A 207 6.26 14.77 13.58
C GLN A 207 5.12 15.06 14.55
N GLN A 208 5.39 15.96 15.50
CA GLN A 208 4.42 16.43 16.48
C GLN A 208 4.11 17.90 16.27
N ASN A 209 2.84 18.26 16.38
CA ASN A 209 2.39 19.66 16.26
C ASN A 209 2.95 20.56 17.38
N ILE A 210 3.25 19.99 18.55
CA ILE A 210 3.75 20.71 19.72
C ILE A 210 4.87 19.88 20.33
N LYS A 211 6.07 20.47 20.44
CA LYS A 211 7.19 19.92 21.23
C LYS A 211 7.31 20.77 22.50
N PHE A 212 6.96 20.21 23.64
CA PHE A 212 7.13 20.89 24.94
C PHE A 212 8.63 20.92 25.29
N ARG A 213 9.12 22.04 25.79
CA ARG A 213 10.48 22.12 26.35
C ARG A 213 10.47 21.52 27.75
N GLU A 214 11.56 20.88 28.16
CA GLU A 214 11.73 20.35 29.52
C GLU A 214 11.40 21.43 30.56
N GLY A 215 10.59 21.07 31.58
CA GLY A 215 10.15 21.96 32.65
C GLY A 215 8.75 22.58 32.48
N PHE A 216 8.06 22.35 31.36
CA PHE A 216 6.63 22.60 31.25
C PHE A 216 5.85 21.30 31.48
N GLU A 217 5.54 21.01 32.75
CA GLU A 217 4.54 20.01 33.12
C GLU A 217 3.14 20.65 33.09
N ASN A 218 2.17 19.94 32.50
CA ASN A 218 0.74 20.29 32.57
C ASN A 218 0.13 19.77 33.87
#